data_AF-A0A9X3ED50-F1
#
_entry.id   AF-A0A9X3ED50-F1
#
_cell.length_a   1.000
_cell.length_b   1.000
_cell.length_c   1.000
_cell.angle_alpha   90.00
_cell.angle_beta   90.00
_cell.angle_gamma   90.00
#
_symmetry.space_group_name_H-M   'P 1'
#
loop_
_entity.id
_entity.type
_entity.pdbx_description
1 polymer ?
#
loop_
_entity_poly.entity_id
_entity_poly.type
_entity_poly.pdbx_seq_one_letter_code
_entity_poly.pdbx_strand_id
1 'polypeptide(L)'
;MLIENNSNLIRGVFATTLASGASVDVAELVNDRFLAVASESLSLFSTRKAVSDPLGNGLLQRVGIPESDWLLAEDGDFILEHRAGYVGLCSGKVLLIGLNDARLFSGPADALRNRNEIVRIPLA
;
A
#
# COMPACT_ATOMS: atom_id res chain seq x y z
N MET A 1 0.20 -30.73 12.82
CA MET A 1 0.57 -29.65 11.90
C MET A 1 -0.07 -28.38 12.43
N LEU A 2 0.70 -27.55 13.15
CA LEU A 2 0.23 -26.23 13.56
C LEU A 2 0.21 -25.38 12.30
N ILE A 3 -0.97 -25.04 11.81
CA ILE A 3 -1.11 -23.91 10.90
C ILE A 3 -0.77 -22.71 11.79
N GLU A 4 0.46 -22.21 11.70
CA GLU A 4 0.74 -20.86 12.15
C GLU A 4 -0.19 -19.96 11.34
N ASN A 5 -1.30 -19.57 11.96
CA ASN A 5 -2.18 -18.51 11.47
C ASN A 5 -1.40 -17.21 11.60
N ASN A 6 -0.35 -17.07 10.79
CA ASN A 6 0.41 -15.85 10.75
C ASN A 6 -0.46 -14.84 9.99
N SER A 7 -1.13 -13.98 10.73
CA SER A 7 -1.90 -12.86 10.18
C SER A 7 -1.02 -11.85 9.42
N ASN A 8 0.28 -12.13 9.25
CA ASN A 8 1.19 -11.33 8.46
C ASN A 8 0.86 -11.42 6.97
N LEU A 9 0.32 -10.32 6.44
CA LEU A 9 -0.03 -10.18 5.03
C LEU A 9 1.09 -9.50 4.23
N ILE A 10 2.14 -9.03 4.91
CA ILE A 10 3.25 -8.26 4.34
C ILE A 10 4.56 -9.00 4.64
N ARG A 11 5.27 -9.43 3.59
CA ARG A 11 6.58 -10.08 3.70
C ARG A 11 7.71 -9.09 3.94
N GLY A 12 7.58 -7.87 3.42
CA GLY A 12 8.55 -6.81 3.61
C GLY A 12 8.08 -5.50 2.97
N VAL A 13 8.79 -4.43 3.31
CA VAL A 13 8.59 -3.10 2.72
C VAL A 13 9.93 -2.60 2.18
N PHE A 14 9.90 -1.89 1.06
CA PHE A 14 11.07 -1.21 0.52
C PHE A 14 10.66 0.05 -0.24
N ALA A 15 11.48 1.10 -0.14
CA ALA A 15 11.37 2.29 -0.95
C ALA A 15 11.94 2.05 -2.37
N THR A 16 11.30 2.66 -3.37
CA THR A 16 11.82 2.70 -4.74
C THR A 16 11.23 3.90 -5.49
N THR A 17 11.49 3.96 -6.80
CA THR A 17 10.97 5.00 -7.67
C THR A 17 10.25 4.34 -8.83
N LEU A 18 9.05 4.80 -9.12
CA LEU A 18 8.33 4.42 -10.33
C LEU A 18 9.09 4.89 -11.57
N ALA A 19 8.80 4.32 -12.73
CA ALA A 19 9.40 4.81 -13.98
C ALA A 19 9.09 6.28 -14.30
N SER A 20 8.03 6.84 -13.71
CA SER A 20 7.71 8.27 -13.79
C SER A 20 8.66 9.17 -12.99
N GLY A 21 9.53 8.60 -12.15
CA GLY A 21 10.36 9.35 -11.21
C GLY A 21 9.69 9.60 -9.86
N ALA A 22 8.45 9.17 -9.67
CA ALA A 22 7.75 9.32 -8.39
C ALA A 22 8.29 8.34 -7.34
N SER A 23 8.63 8.85 -6.16
CA SER A 23 8.98 8.02 -5.00
C SER A 23 7.78 7.21 -4.54
N VAL A 24 8.02 5.97 -4.16
CA VAL A 24 7.00 5.07 -3.62
C VAL A 24 7.58 4.14 -2.57
N ASP A 25 6.77 3.78 -1.59
CA ASP A 25 7.03 2.61 -0.76
C ASP A 25 6.23 1.43 -1.24
N VAL A 26 6.83 0.25 -1.22
CA VAL A 26 6.21 -0.97 -1.72
C VAL A 26 6.10 -1.99 -0.61
N ALA A 27 4.87 -2.39 -0.31
CA ALA A 27 4.59 -3.57 0.50
C ALA A 27 4.58 -4.82 -0.38
N GLU A 28 5.50 -5.75 -0.11
CA GLU A 28 5.48 -7.10 -0.69
C GLU A 28 4.44 -7.94 0.05
N LEU A 29 3.39 -8.36 -0.65
CA LEU A 29 2.27 -9.09 -0.09
C LEU A 29 2.50 -10.61 -0.13
N VAL A 30 1.86 -11.33 0.78
CA VAL A 30 1.97 -12.80 0.85
C VAL A 30 1.39 -13.55 -0.35
N ASN A 31 0.61 -12.89 -1.20
CA ASN A 31 0.06 -13.42 -2.44
C ASN A 31 0.91 -13.12 -3.68
N ASP A 32 2.21 -12.82 -3.50
CA ASP A 32 3.17 -12.51 -4.56
C ASP A 32 2.82 -11.25 -5.37
N ARG A 33 2.08 -10.32 -4.74
CA ARG A 33 1.78 -8.98 -5.30
C ARG A 33 2.57 -7.90 -4.58
N PHE A 34 2.72 -6.77 -5.27
CA PHE A 34 3.49 -5.62 -4.79
C PHE A 34 2.59 -4.40 -4.77
N LEU A 35 2.22 -3.93 -3.58
CA LEU A 35 1.38 -2.76 -3.40
C LEU A 35 2.26 -1.54 -3.16
N ALA A 36 2.34 -0.66 -4.16
CA ALA A 36 3.06 0.60 -4.10
C ALA A 36 2.14 1.71 -3.55
N VAL A 37 2.67 2.48 -2.61
CA VAL A 37 2.07 3.65 -1.99
C VAL A 37 2.84 4.89 -2.46
N ALA A 38 2.14 5.78 -3.15
CA ALA A 38 2.63 7.09 -3.59
C ALA A 38 1.83 8.21 -2.90
N SER A 39 2.27 9.46 -3.09
CA SER A 39 1.56 10.64 -2.56
C SER A 39 0.09 10.68 -2.99
N GLU A 40 -0.18 10.46 -4.27
CA GLU A 40 -1.48 10.65 -4.89
C GLU A 40 -2.17 9.35 -5.33
N SER A 41 -1.57 8.18 -5.08
CA SER A 41 -2.15 6.91 -5.55
C SER A 41 -1.68 5.66 -4.82
N LEU A 42 -2.49 4.61 -4.93
CA LEU A 42 -2.11 3.23 -4.63
C LEU A 42 -2.05 2.45 -5.94
N SER A 43 -1.00 1.65 -6.14
CA SER A 43 -0.82 0.84 -7.35
C SER A 43 -0.41 -0.59 -7.01
N LEU A 44 -1.06 -1.57 -7.64
CA LEU A 44 -0.79 -2.99 -7.45
C LEU A 44 -0.02 -3.53 -8.66
N PHE A 45 1.08 -4.22 -8.40
CA PHE A 45 1.92 -4.82 -9.43
C PHE A 45 2.04 -6.34 -9.27
N SER A 46 2.23 -7.01 -10.40
CA SER A 46 2.34 -8.47 -10.49
C SER A 46 3.70 -8.99 -10.02
N THR A 47 4.76 -8.18 -10.11
CA THR A 47 6.13 -8.55 -9.72
C THR A 47 6.89 -7.33 -9.21
N ARG A 48 7.99 -7.55 -8.48
CA ARG A 48 8.88 -6.48 -8.03
C ARG A 48 9.46 -5.66 -9.18
N LYS A 49 9.82 -6.30 -10.30
CA LYS A 49 10.41 -5.63 -11.47
C LYS A 49 9.40 -4.73 -12.18
N ALA A 50 8.12 -5.07 -12.11
CA ALA A 50 7.05 -4.29 -12.74
C ALA A 50 6.89 -2.88 -12.15
N VAL A 51 7.30 -2.67 -10.89
CA VAL A 51 7.19 -1.36 -10.22
C VAL A 51 8.00 -0.28 -10.94
N SER A 52 9.16 -0.65 -11.50
CA SER A 52 10.06 0.25 -12.22
C SER A 52 10.09 0.00 -13.73
N ASP A 53 9.14 -0.77 -14.27
CA ASP A 53 9.05 -1.02 -15.71
C ASP A 53 8.61 0.26 -16.44
N PRO A 54 9.40 0.77 -17.40
CA PRO A 54 9.12 2.04 -18.08
C PRO A 54 7.91 2.02 -19.01
N LEU A 55 7.45 0.83 -19.39
CA LEU A 55 6.26 0.65 -20.22
C LEU A 55 5.02 0.34 -19.37
N GLY A 56 5.17 0.28 -18.04
CA GLY A 56 4.09 -0.06 -17.12
C GLY A 56 3.68 -1.53 -17.16
N ASN A 57 4.53 -2.42 -17.70
CA ASN A 57 4.20 -3.84 -17.75
C ASN A 57 4.05 -4.42 -16.34
N GLY A 58 2.96 -5.14 -16.12
CA GLY A 58 2.69 -5.79 -14.83
C GLY A 58 2.00 -4.91 -13.80
N LEU A 59 1.60 -3.67 -14.14
CA LEU A 59 0.59 -2.94 -13.39
C LEU A 59 -0.75 -3.69 -13.51
N LEU A 60 -1.30 -4.09 -12.37
CA LEU A 60 -2.59 -4.79 -12.28
C LEU A 60 -3.72 -3.82 -12.04
N GLN A 61 -3.53 -2.89 -11.11
CA GLN A 61 -4.54 -1.90 -10.76
C GLN A 61 -3.90 -0.63 -10.20
N ARG A 62 -4.56 0.51 -10.39
CA ARG A 62 -4.21 1.78 -9.78
C ARG A 62 -5.49 2.51 -9.34
N VAL A 63 -5.43 3.13 -8.18
CA VAL A 63 -6.49 4.03 -7.70
C VAL A 63 -5.86 5.34 -7.23
N GLY A 64 -6.48 6.45 -7.61
CA GLY A 64 -6.07 7.78 -7.16
C GLY A 64 -6.58 8.06 -5.75
N ILE A 65 -5.78 8.78 -4.97
CA ILE A 65 -6.17 9.34 -3.69
C ILE A 65 -6.71 10.77 -3.96
N PRO A 66 -7.86 11.17 -3.39
CA PRO A 66 -8.35 12.54 -3.50
C PRO A 66 -7.30 13.56 -3.06
N GLU A 67 -7.23 14.72 -3.71
CA GLU A 67 -6.22 15.76 -3.44
C GLU A 67 -6.19 16.23 -1.98
N SER A 68 -7.35 16.27 -1.31
CA SER A 68 -7.47 16.58 0.12
C SER A 68 -6.77 15.57 1.03
N ASP A 69 -6.45 14.40 0.51
CA ASP A 69 -5.95 13.25 1.23
C ASP A 69 -4.61 12.73 0.67
N TRP A 70 -3.93 13.53 -0.15
CA TRP A 70 -2.58 13.17 -0.58
C TRP A 70 -1.64 12.99 0.62
N LEU A 71 -0.76 12.01 0.50
CA LEU A 71 0.25 11.73 1.52
C LEU A 71 1.42 12.69 1.32
N LEU A 72 1.89 13.28 2.42
CA LEU A 72 3.15 14.02 2.46
C LEU A 72 4.22 13.07 2.98
N ALA A 73 5.24 12.79 2.17
CA ALA A 73 6.32 11.90 2.55
C ALA A 73 7.12 12.47 3.73
N GLU A 74 7.56 11.59 4.63
CA GLU A 74 8.46 11.91 5.74
C GLU A 74 9.81 11.24 5.46
N ASP A 75 10.88 12.03 5.37
CA ASP A 75 12.22 11.57 4.99
C ASP A 75 12.30 10.79 3.66
N GLY A 76 11.30 10.97 2.79
CA GLY A 76 11.20 10.31 1.49
C GLY A 76 10.34 9.04 1.48
N ASP A 77 9.91 8.59 2.65
CA ASP A 77 9.08 7.40 2.84
C ASP A 77 7.60 7.79 3.04
N PHE A 78 6.70 6.86 2.74
CA PHE A 78 5.25 6.97 2.98
C PHE A 78 4.76 5.99 4.05
N ILE A 79 5.40 4.83 4.19
CA ILE A 79 5.10 3.78 5.16
C ILE A 79 6.02 3.97 6.39
N LEU A 80 5.42 4.26 7.54
CA LEU A 80 6.15 4.48 8.79
C LEU A 80 6.26 3.21 9.63
N GLU A 81 5.23 2.37 9.60
CA GLU A 81 5.19 1.12 10.35
C GLU A 81 4.26 0.11 9.68
N HIS A 82 4.48 -1.18 9.95
CA HIS A 82 3.51 -2.20 9.59
C HIS A 82 3.47 -3.33 10.63
N ARG A 83 2.27 -3.88 10.83
CA ARG A 83 2.04 -5.05 11.67
C ARG A 83 0.87 -5.86 11.13
N ALA A 84 1.13 -7.10 10.77
CA ALA A 84 0.13 -7.99 10.18
C ALA A 84 -0.44 -7.44 8.85
N GLY A 85 -1.66 -6.92 8.85
CA GLY A 85 -2.29 -6.20 7.73
C GLY A 85 -2.46 -4.70 7.98
N TYR A 86 -2.04 -4.19 9.14
CA TYR A 86 -2.07 -2.76 9.44
C TYR A 86 -0.78 -2.11 8.94
N VAL A 87 -0.91 -0.98 8.24
CA VAL A 87 0.20 -0.14 7.80
C VAL A 87 -0.08 1.30 8.22
N GLY A 88 0.79 1.85 9.06
CA GLY A 88 0.80 3.26 9.41
C GLY A 88 1.50 4.05 8.31
N LEU A 89 0.82 5.08 7.80
CA LEU A 89 1.33 5.95 6.75
C LEU A 89 1.64 7.34 7.31
N CYS A 90 2.41 8.10 6.53
CA CYS A 90 2.61 9.53 6.78
C CYS A 90 1.27 10.29 6.76
N SER A 91 1.31 11.54 7.25
CA SER A 91 0.09 12.37 7.37
C SER A 91 -1.00 11.76 8.29
N GLY A 92 -0.59 10.85 9.19
CA GLY A 92 -1.48 10.18 10.15
C GLY A 92 -2.47 9.19 9.56
N LYS A 93 -2.33 8.83 8.27
CA LYS A 93 -3.25 7.93 7.58
C LYS A 93 -2.90 6.46 7.84
N VAL A 94 -3.86 5.59 7.55
CA VAL A 94 -3.70 4.15 7.76
C VAL A 94 -4.17 3.39 6.54
N LEU A 95 -3.40 2.39 6.15
CA LEU A 95 -3.80 1.40 5.17
C LEU A 95 -4.07 0.07 5.88
N LEU A 96 -5.30 -0.44 5.76
CA LEU A 96 -5.64 -1.80 6.16
C LEU A 96 -5.59 -2.71 4.93
N ILE A 97 -4.63 -3.61 4.93
CA ILE A 97 -4.43 -4.66 3.94
C ILE A 97 -5.17 -5.91 4.44
N GLY A 98 -6.13 -6.37 3.65
CA GLY A 98 -6.80 -7.66 3.81
C GLY A 98 -6.35 -8.66 2.74
N LEU A 99 -7.08 -9.77 2.63
CA LEU A 99 -6.81 -10.80 1.61
C LEU A 99 -7.22 -10.37 0.21
N ASN A 100 -8.28 -9.57 0.09
CA ASN A 100 -8.91 -9.23 -1.20
C ASN A 100 -8.80 -7.75 -1.56
N ASP A 101 -8.54 -6.88 -0.58
CA ASP A 101 -8.45 -5.45 -0.79
C ASP A 101 -7.49 -4.79 0.20
N ALA A 102 -6.98 -3.62 -0.18
CA ALA A 102 -6.35 -2.67 0.72
C ALA A 102 -7.17 -1.39 0.76
N ARG A 103 -7.33 -0.81 1.95
CA ARG A 103 -8.22 0.33 2.21
C ARG A 103 -7.52 1.42 2.98
N LEU A 104 -7.59 2.64 2.45
CA LEU A 104 -7.00 3.84 3.04
C LEU A 104 -8.02 4.55 3.92
N PHE A 105 -7.60 4.94 5.12
CA PHE A 105 -8.40 5.66 6.10
C PHE A 105 -7.69 6.93 6.57
N SER A 106 -8.46 7.93 6.99
CA SER A 106 -7.94 9.19 7.51
C SER A 106 -7.15 9.04 8.81
N GLY A 107 -7.28 7.91 9.50
CA GLY A 107 -6.42 7.55 10.62
C GLY A 107 -6.82 6.25 11.34
N PRO A 108 -6.12 5.90 12.43
CA PRO A 108 -6.30 4.62 13.11
C PRO A 108 -7.70 4.42 13.70
N ALA A 109 -8.32 5.49 14.24
CA ALA A 109 -9.64 5.42 14.85
C ALA A 109 -10.76 5.07 13.85
N ASP A 110 -10.61 5.55 12.62
CA ASP A 110 -11.50 5.30 11.49
C ASP A 110 -11.27 3.89 10.93
N ALA A 111 -10.01 3.49 10.77
CA ALA A 111 -9.63 2.13 10.36
C ALA A 111 -10.19 1.06 11.32
N LEU A 112 -10.03 1.24 12.63
CA LEU A 112 -10.54 0.33 13.65
C LEU A 112 -12.06 0.19 13.64
N ARG A 113 -12.78 1.26 13.30
CA ARG A 113 -14.25 1.29 13.24
C ARG A 113 -14.80 1.01 11.85
N ASN A 114 -13.92 0.86 10.86
CA ASN A 114 -14.26 0.71 9.45
C ASN A 114 -15.20 1.83 8.95
N ARG A 115 -14.82 3.09 9.19
CA ARG A 115 -15.58 4.29 8.77
C ARG A 115 -14.68 5.26 8.03
N ASN A 116 -15.27 6.17 7.25
CA ASN A 116 -14.55 7.22 6.54
C ASN A 116 -13.40 6.65 5.68
N GLU A 117 -13.69 5.57 4.94
CA GLU A 117 -12.79 5.02 3.92
C GLU A 117 -12.53 6.10 2.86
N ILE A 118 -11.27 6.39 2.57
CA ILE A 118 -10.86 7.35 1.55
C ILE A 118 -10.86 6.67 0.18
N VAL A 119 -10.17 5.54 0.08
CA VAL A 119 -10.07 4.76 -1.16
C VAL A 119 -9.83 3.29 -0.87
N ARG A 120 -10.22 2.43 -1.81
CA ARG A 120 -9.98 0.99 -1.81
C ARG A 120 -9.34 0.54 -3.11
N ILE A 121 -8.39 -0.39 -2.99
CA ILE A 121 -7.80 -1.13 -4.12
C ILE A 121 -8.02 -2.64 -3.93
N PRO A 122 -8.69 -3.33 -4.85
CA PRO A 122 -8.69 -4.79 -4.96
C PRO A 122 -7.27 -5.37 -5.09
N LEU A 123 -7.06 -6.55 -4.48
CA LEU A 123 -5.78 -7.28 -4.48
C LEU A 123 -5.85 -8.63 -5.22
N ALA A 124 -7.01 -8.95 -5.81
CA ALA A 124 -7.31 -10.18 -6.53
C ALA A 124 -7.90 -9.88 -7.92
#